data_AF-A0A6J0C1X2-F1
#
_entry.id   AF-A0A6J0C1X2-F1
#
_cell.length_a   1.000
_cell.length_b   1.000
_cell.length_c   1.000
_cell.angle_alpha   90.00
_cell.angle_beta   90.00
_cell.angle_gamma   90.00
#
_symmetry.space_group_name_H-M   'P 1'
#
loop_
_entity.id
_entity.type
_entity.pdbx_description
1 polymer ?
#
loop_
_entity_poly.entity_id
_entity_poly.type
_entity_poly.pdbx_seq_one_letter_code
_entity_poly.pdbx_strand_id
1 'polypeptide(L)'
;MCVTCSDVVAVVGIYTCVHMCAHTYLRPMFLLANKTAGGTSGGSTPPPPPTLINKIKYQPGGPVIKKDKRQSSSRFNISKNRELQKLPLLTEAQQGNEREELFIQKLRQCCVLFDFEADPLSDLKWKEVKRGALHEMVEYVTKNRNVITEAIYPEAVNMFAVNLFRTLPPSSNPNGAEFDPEEDEPTLEAAWPHLQLVYEFFLRLLESQDFQPNIAKRYIDHKFVLQLLELFDSEDPRERDFLKTTLHRIYGKFLGLRAYIRKQINNVFYRFIYETEHHNGIAELLEILGSIINGFALPLKEEHKVFLLKVLLPLHKAKSLSVYHPQLAYCVVQFLEKDASLTEPVIRNLLKFWPKTHSPKEVMFLNELEEILDVIEPAEFQKVMDPLFRQLAKCVSSPHFQVAERALYYWNNEYIMSLISDNYSVILPIMYPALYRNSRNHWNKTIHGLIYNALKLFMEMNQKVFDECTQQYYQDRQKERKVLKDRNEAWVRVEALAMRHPGYSSTNIDTNYPYTLPPDDDADADQTPLIFEKPKAKFTEALTTADQPVKMKGLLRRKSELPQDSYTMRALSDHKRADEYLVTPPDPNKC
;
A
#
# COMPACT_ATOMS: atom_id res chain seq x y z
N MET A 1 62.32 -15.23 9.56
CA MET A 1 62.02 -16.62 9.18
C MET A 1 60.67 -16.63 8.51
N CYS A 2 60.69 -16.84 7.20
CA CYS A 2 59.54 -16.94 6.30
C CYS A 2 58.82 -18.29 6.43
N VAL A 3 57.77 -18.44 5.60
CA VAL A 3 57.18 -19.68 5.01
C VAL A 3 55.81 -20.04 5.63
N THR A 4 54.69 -20.20 4.93
CA THR A 4 54.21 -19.93 3.54
C THR A 4 52.68 -20.13 3.52
N CYS A 5 51.99 -19.49 2.56
CA CYS A 5 50.72 -19.95 1.97
C CYS A 5 50.79 -21.41 1.47
N SER A 6 49.67 -22.12 1.49
CA SER A 6 49.03 -22.72 0.30
C SER A 6 48.05 -23.85 0.63
N ASP A 7 46.92 -23.81 -0.07
CA ASP A 7 46.08 -24.93 -0.54
C ASP A 7 45.15 -25.68 0.44
N VAL A 8 43.87 -25.28 0.45
CA VAL A 8 42.76 -26.18 0.05
C VAL A 8 41.74 -25.35 -0.78
N VAL A 9 42.00 -25.29 -2.08
CA VAL A 9 40.98 -25.08 -3.13
C VAL A 9 40.58 -26.47 -3.60
N ALA A 10 39.30 -26.83 -3.45
CA ALA A 10 38.53 -27.82 -4.21
C ALA A 10 37.47 -28.51 -3.32
N VAL A 11 36.32 -28.81 -3.94
CA VAL A 11 35.16 -29.55 -3.41
C VAL A 11 34.14 -28.72 -2.62
N VAL A 12 33.35 -27.90 -3.33
CA VAL A 12 31.87 -28.03 -3.39
C VAL A 12 31.40 -27.45 -4.73
N GLY A 13 31.68 -28.19 -5.80
CA GLY A 13 30.98 -28.08 -7.07
C GLY A 13 30.36 -29.44 -7.34
N ILE A 14 29.07 -29.58 -7.06
CA ILE A 14 28.04 -30.52 -7.56
C ILE A 14 26.82 -30.24 -6.68
N TYR A 15 26.04 -29.22 -7.05
CA TYR A 15 24.58 -29.08 -6.82
C TYR A 15 24.10 -27.87 -7.64
N THR A 16 24.37 -27.90 -8.94
CA THR A 16 23.74 -27.06 -9.95
C THR A 16 22.93 -27.97 -10.86
N CYS A 17 21.67 -28.23 -10.48
CA CYS A 17 20.56 -28.49 -11.39
C CYS A 17 19.31 -28.73 -10.54
N VAL A 18 18.35 -27.80 -10.63
CA VAL A 18 16.95 -27.78 -10.12
C VAL A 18 16.72 -26.53 -9.26
N HIS A 19 16.50 -25.39 -9.93
CA HIS A 19 15.54 -24.32 -9.57
C HIS A 19 15.70 -23.07 -10.48
N MET A 20 15.88 -23.29 -11.78
CA MET A 20 15.81 -22.24 -12.82
C MET A 20 14.60 -22.47 -13.74
N CYS A 21 13.40 -22.60 -13.15
CA CYS A 21 12.16 -22.74 -13.91
C CYS A 21 10.96 -22.18 -13.12
N ALA A 22 10.73 -20.86 -13.20
CA ALA A 22 9.42 -20.22 -12.97
C ALA A 22 9.50 -18.71 -13.31
N HIS A 23 9.72 -18.38 -14.58
CA HIS A 23 9.44 -17.05 -15.12
C HIS A 23 8.81 -17.24 -16.51
N THR A 24 7.50 -17.43 -16.57
CA THR A 24 6.72 -17.20 -17.81
C THR A 24 5.23 -17.09 -17.44
N TYR A 25 4.65 -15.89 -17.49
CA TYR A 25 3.29 -15.62 -18.01
C TYR A 25 3.05 -14.09 -17.98
N LEU A 26 3.72 -13.39 -18.91
CA LEU A 26 3.26 -12.13 -19.46
C LEU A 26 3.14 -12.39 -20.97
N ARG A 27 1.91 -12.37 -21.50
CA ARG A 27 1.67 -12.34 -22.94
C ARG A 27 0.83 -11.11 -23.32
N PRO A 28 1.14 -10.46 -24.46
CA PRO A 28 0.64 -9.15 -24.83
C PRO A 28 -0.59 -9.24 -25.75
N MET A 29 -1.45 -8.22 -25.74
CA MET A 29 -2.45 -8.00 -26.80
C MET A 29 -2.00 -6.87 -27.73
N PHE A 30 -1.74 -7.24 -28.99
CA PHE A 30 -1.56 -6.34 -30.12
C PHE A 30 -2.88 -6.20 -30.88
N LEU A 31 -3.14 -4.97 -31.33
CA LEU A 31 -4.12 -4.57 -32.34
C LEU A 31 -3.91 -5.30 -33.68
N LEU A 32 -5.00 -5.67 -34.34
CA LEU A 32 -5.10 -5.71 -35.81
C LEU A 32 -6.55 -5.58 -36.28
N ALA A 33 -6.72 -4.83 -37.36
CA ALA A 33 -7.96 -4.38 -37.95
C ALA A 33 -8.53 -5.32 -39.03
N ASN A 34 -9.85 -5.24 -39.22
CA ASN A 34 -10.69 -5.44 -40.42
C ASN A 34 -10.48 -6.64 -41.37
N LYS A 35 -11.55 -7.46 -41.52
CA LYS A 35 -12.24 -7.71 -42.81
C LYS A 35 -13.61 -8.42 -42.64
N THR A 36 -14.43 -8.27 -43.68
CA THR A 36 -15.88 -8.39 -43.84
C THR A 36 -16.44 -9.77 -44.23
N ALA A 37 -17.74 -10.00 -43.90
CA ALA A 37 -18.87 -10.50 -44.76
C ALA A 37 -19.58 -11.85 -44.46
N GLY A 38 -20.94 -11.80 -44.40
CA GLY A 38 -21.97 -12.85 -44.68
C GLY A 38 -22.44 -13.71 -43.48
N GLY A 39 -23.68 -13.65 -42.94
CA GLY A 39 -25.02 -14.00 -43.49
C GLY A 39 -25.32 -15.51 -43.20
N THR A 40 -26.38 -16.03 -42.56
CA THR A 40 -27.82 -15.69 -42.38
C THR A 40 -28.51 -16.60 -41.32
N SER A 41 -29.62 -16.10 -40.73
CA SER A 41 -30.84 -16.77 -40.15
C SER A 41 -30.72 -17.76 -38.97
N GLY A 42 -31.54 -17.75 -37.90
CA GLY A 42 -32.75 -17.01 -37.52
C GLY A 42 -33.29 -17.56 -36.16
N GLY A 43 -34.21 -16.84 -35.51
CA GLY A 43 -34.95 -17.32 -34.33
C GLY A 43 -35.24 -16.23 -33.27
N SER A 44 -36.48 -15.74 -33.24
CA SER A 44 -36.98 -14.55 -32.55
C SER A 44 -37.46 -14.77 -31.10
N THR A 45 -37.02 -13.91 -30.17
CA THR A 45 -37.81 -13.41 -29.02
C THR A 45 -37.35 -11.96 -28.68
N PRO A 46 -38.26 -11.00 -28.40
CA PRO A 46 -37.88 -9.60 -28.21
C PRO A 46 -37.45 -9.30 -26.75
N PRO A 47 -36.35 -8.55 -26.52
CA PRO A 47 -35.99 -8.07 -25.18
C PRO A 47 -36.85 -6.87 -24.75
N PRO A 48 -37.10 -6.68 -23.44
CA PRO A 48 -37.93 -5.60 -22.90
C PRO A 48 -37.29 -4.21 -23.11
N PRO A 49 -38.08 -3.12 -23.12
CA PRO A 49 -37.61 -1.79 -23.46
C PRO A 49 -36.59 -1.27 -22.43
N PRO A 50 -35.52 -0.57 -22.86
CA PRO A 50 -34.56 0.04 -21.95
C PRO A 50 -35.22 1.19 -21.18
N THR A 51 -35.21 1.09 -19.85
CA THR A 51 -35.59 2.15 -18.92
C THR A 51 -34.79 3.43 -19.19
N LEU A 52 -35.51 4.52 -19.47
CA LEU A 52 -34.99 5.87 -19.63
C LEU A 52 -34.28 6.32 -18.34
N ILE A 53 -32.97 6.51 -18.42
CA ILE A 53 -32.20 7.23 -17.40
C ILE A 53 -32.60 8.70 -17.48
N ASN A 54 -33.21 9.20 -16.41
CA ASN A 54 -33.50 10.62 -16.22
C ASN A 54 -32.21 11.43 -16.30
N LYS A 55 -32.03 12.17 -17.40
CA LYS A 55 -31.10 13.30 -17.48
C LYS A 55 -31.58 14.38 -16.50
N ILE A 56 -30.94 14.48 -15.35
CA ILE A 56 -31.00 15.68 -14.53
C ILE A 56 -30.35 16.80 -15.36
N LYS A 57 -31.17 17.77 -15.80
CA LYS A 57 -30.71 19.02 -16.41
C LYS A 57 -29.87 19.78 -15.37
N TYR A 58 -28.56 19.80 -15.56
CA TYR A 58 -27.72 20.83 -14.94
C TYR A 58 -28.07 22.18 -15.58
N GLN A 59 -28.53 23.13 -14.75
CA GLN A 59 -28.60 24.54 -15.13
C GLN A 59 -27.18 25.07 -15.35
N PRO A 60 -26.93 25.89 -16.38
CA PRO A 60 -25.64 26.55 -16.58
C PRO A 60 -25.60 27.81 -15.72
N GLY A 61 -24.88 27.78 -14.59
CA GLY A 61 -24.78 28.97 -13.73
C GLY A 61 -23.87 28.91 -12.50
N GLY A 62 -23.12 27.82 -12.28
CA GLY A 62 -22.08 27.78 -11.24
C GLY A 62 -20.74 28.30 -11.79
N PRO A 63 -19.89 28.96 -10.97
CA PRO A 63 -18.63 29.50 -11.45
C PRO A 63 -17.76 28.35 -11.95
N VAL A 64 -17.48 28.36 -13.26
CA VAL A 64 -16.46 27.53 -13.88
C VAL A 64 -15.14 27.94 -13.22
N ILE A 65 -14.67 27.15 -12.27
CA ILE A 65 -13.26 27.17 -11.90
C ILE A 65 -12.54 26.74 -13.18
N LYS A 66 -12.02 27.72 -13.92
CA LYS A 66 -11.08 27.45 -15.00
C LYS A 66 -10.00 26.55 -14.41
N LYS A 67 -9.95 25.29 -14.85
CA LYS A 67 -8.70 24.53 -14.80
C LYS A 67 -7.73 25.36 -15.64
N ASP A 68 -6.95 26.20 -14.99
CA ASP A 68 -5.78 26.79 -15.61
C ASP A 68 -4.99 25.63 -16.19
N LYS A 69 -4.67 25.69 -17.49
CA LYS A 69 -3.68 24.81 -18.13
C LYS A 69 -2.34 25.09 -17.47
N ARG A 70 -2.12 24.53 -16.28
CA ARG A 70 -0.82 24.52 -15.62
C ARG A 70 0.04 23.53 -16.40
N GLN A 71 1.23 23.98 -16.78
CA GLN A 71 2.23 23.18 -17.51
C GLN A 71 2.49 21.91 -16.70
N SER A 72 2.25 20.77 -17.35
CA SER A 72 2.19 19.44 -16.72
C SER A 72 3.53 18.72 -16.82
N SER A 73 4.50 19.28 -17.57
CA SER A 73 5.77 18.62 -17.84
C SER A 73 6.95 19.37 -17.22
N SER A 74 8.04 18.61 -17.04
CA SER A 74 9.26 19.08 -16.43
C SER A 74 9.90 20.22 -17.21
N ARG A 75 10.34 21.28 -16.53
CA ARG A 75 10.97 22.44 -17.20
C ARG A 75 12.39 22.10 -17.66
N PHE A 76 12.50 21.54 -18.85
CA PHE A 76 13.79 21.38 -19.52
C PHE A 76 14.37 22.75 -19.91
N ASN A 77 15.67 22.94 -19.69
CA ASN A 77 16.40 24.11 -20.19
C ASN A 77 16.67 23.91 -21.69
N ILE A 78 15.71 24.27 -22.53
CA ILE A 78 15.77 24.08 -23.99
C ILE A 78 17.03 24.73 -24.56
N SER A 79 17.74 24.00 -25.42
CA SER A 79 18.98 24.48 -26.03
C SER A 79 18.71 25.59 -27.06
N LYS A 80 19.54 26.64 -27.06
CA LYS A 80 19.39 27.78 -27.99
C LYS A 80 19.63 27.40 -29.45
N ASN A 81 20.58 26.49 -29.70
CA ASN A 81 20.83 25.94 -31.03
C ASN A 81 20.39 24.47 -31.04
N ARG A 82 19.46 24.13 -31.93
CA ARG A 82 18.77 22.82 -32.02
C ARG A 82 19.02 22.10 -33.35
N GLU A 83 19.82 22.68 -34.23
CA GLU A 83 20.15 22.07 -35.51
C GLU A 83 21.19 20.97 -35.32
N LEU A 84 20.81 19.73 -35.61
CA LEU A 84 21.70 18.57 -35.45
C LEU A 84 22.23 18.09 -36.79
N GLN A 85 23.54 17.90 -36.92
CA GLN A 85 24.09 17.22 -38.09
C GLN A 85 23.81 15.71 -38.02
N LYS A 86 23.22 15.11 -39.05
CA LYS A 86 23.08 13.66 -39.12
C LYS A 86 24.46 13.01 -39.29
N LEU A 87 25.02 12.49 -38.20
CA LEU A 87 26.33 11.82 -38.19
C LEU A 87 26.27 10.43 -38.85
N PRO A 88 27.37 9.94 -39.44
CA PRO A 88 27.48 8.58 -40.01
C PRO A 88 27.13 7.47 -39.00
N LEU A 89 26.89 6.26 -39.52
CA LEU A 89 26.62 5.10 -38.64
C LEU A 89 27.91 4.62 -37.97
N LEU A 90 27.83 4.17 -36.73
CA LEU A 90 28.95 3.59 -35.97
C LEU A 90 29.51 2.34 -36.65
N THR A 91 28.68 1.61 -37.41
CA THR A 91 29.10 0.44 -38.19
C THR A 91 29.93 0.80 -39.42
N GLU A 92 29.83 2.02 -39.94
CA GLU A 92 30.54 2.47 -41.14
C GLU A 92 31.99 2.91 -40.83
N ALA A 93 32.28 3.30 -39.59
CA ALA A 93 33.63 3.63 -39.15
C ALA A 93 34.49 2.35 -39.07
N GLN A 94 35.54 2.25 -39.88
CA GLN A 94 36.36 1.03 -40.00
C GLN A 94 37.46 0.93 -38.93
N GLN A 95 37.91 2.06 -38.40
CA GLN A 95 38.99 2.12 -37.41
C GLN A 95 38.44 2.30 -35.98
N GLY A 96 39.06 1.64 -35.00
CA GLY A 96 38.64 1.71 -33.59
C GLY A 96 38.63 3.12 -33.01
N ASN A 97 39.68 3.91 -33.27
CA ASN A 97 39.80 5.28 -32.77
C ASN A 97 38.77 6.24 -33.42
N GLU A 98 38.56 6.12 -34.74
CA GLU A 98 37.56 6.93 -35.46
C GLU A 98 36.15 6.61 -34.95
N ARG A 99 35.87 5.32 -34.67
CA ARG A 99 34.59 4.88 -34.11
C ARG A 99 34.37 5.40 -32.69
N GLU A 100 35.40 5.41 -31.85
CA GLU A 100 35.34 6.00 -30.50
C GLU A 100 35.07 7.51 -30.57
N GLU A 101 35.76 8.24 -31.44
CA GLU A 101 35.55 9.68 -31.61
C GLU A 101 34.14 9.99 -32.14
N LEU A 102 33.65 9.22 -33.11
CA LEU A 102 32.28 9.33 -33.62
C LEU A 102 31.24 9.05 -32.52
N PHE A 103 31.50 8.09 -31.65
CA PHE A 103 30.63 7.78 -30.51
C PHE A 103 30.58 8.92 -29.50
N ILE A 104 31.73 9.54 -29.19
CA ILE A 104 31.81 10.75 -28.35
C ILE A 104 31.06 11.93 -29.01
N GLN A 105 31.19 12.12 -30.32
CA GLN A 105 30.46 13.16 -31.04
C GLN A 105 28.94 12.95 -30.95
N LYS A 106 28.46 11.70 -31.10
CA LYS A 106 27.04 11.37 -30.91
C LYS A 106 26.57 11.64 -29.47
N LEU A 107 27.37 11.26 -28.45
CA LEU A 107 27.08 11.56 -27.04
C LEU A 107 26.88 13.06 -26.81
N ARG A 108 27.81 13.88 -27.29
CA ARG A 108 27.75 15.35 -27.19
C ARG A 108 26.55 15.92 -27.92
N GLN A 109 26.24 15.40 -29.10
CA GLN A 109 25.08 15.83 -29.89
C GLN A 109 23.76 15.54 -29.16
N CYS A 110 23.67 14.41 -28.47
CA CYS A 110 22.51 14.03 -27.67
C CYS A 110 22.30 14.91 -26.41
N CYS A 111 23.23 15.79 -26.06
CA CYS A 111 23.03 16.78 -24.99
C CYS A 111 22.12 17.95 -25.41
N VAL A 112 21.81 18.11 -26.71
CA VAL A 112 20.88 19.15 -27.19
C VAL A 112 19.45 18.80 -26.78
N LEU A 113 18.81 19.69 -26.03
CA LEU A 113 17.46 19.50 -25.49
C LEU A 113 16.41 20.11 -26.43
N PHE A 114 15.37 19.35 -26.71
CA PHE A 114 14.22 19.75 -27.52
C PHE A 114 13.00 19.98 -26.67
N ASP A 115 12.13 20.88 -27.13
CA ASP A 115 10.82 21.12 -26.52
C ASP A 115 9.79 20.13 -27.07
N PHE A 116 9.14 19.39 -26.18
CA PHE A 116 8.04 18.47 -26.52
C PHE A 116 6.68 18.97 -26.01
N GLU A 117 6.63 20.02 -25.18
CA GLU A 117 5.42 20.49 -24.52
C GLU A 117 4.88 21.78 -25.16
N ALA A 118 5.68 22.84 -25.26
CA ALA A 118 5.17 24.13 -25.73
C ALA A 118 4.94 24.13 -27.25
N ASP A 119 5.79 23.43 -28.00
CA ASP A 119 5.61 23.20 -29.43
C ASP A 119 5.96 21.75 -29.82
N PRO A 120 5.01 20.81 -29.70
CA PRO A 120 5.23 19.39 -30.01
C PRO A 120 5.66 19.13 -31.45
N LEU A 121 5.22 19.98 -32.39
CA LEU A 121 5.46 19.84 -33.83
C LEU A 121 6.72 20.59 -34.30
N SER A 122 7.41 21.31 -33.42
CA SER A 122 8.72 21.90 -33.72
C SER A 122 9.81 20.83 -33.87
N ASP A 123 10.83 21.16 -34.66
CA ASP A 123 12.10 20.42 -34.74
C ASP A 123 11.97 18.91 -35.03
N LEU A 124 10.88 18.45 -35.65
CA LEU A 124 10.61 17.01 -35.88
C LEU A 124 11.80 16.29 -36.55
N LYS A 125 12.42 16.94 -37.53
CA LYS A 125 13.63 16.44 -38.21
C LYS A 125 14.76 16.18 -37.22
N TRP A 126 15.05 17.13 -36.33
CA TRP A 126 16.17 17.06 -35.39
C TRP A 126 15.87 16.18 -34.18
N LYS A 127 14.61 16.18 -33.71
CA LYS A 127 14.09 15.21 -32.75
C LYS A 127 14.30 13.77 -33.25
N GLU A 128 14.06 13.52 -34.54
CA GLU A 128 14.28 12.22 -35.16
C GLU A 128 15.76 11.85 -35.25
N VAL A 129 16.62 12.81 -35.62
CA VAL A 129 18.08 12.60 -35.64
C VAL A 129 18.60 12.18 -34.26
N LYS A 130 18.18 12.88 -33.19
CA LYS A 130 18.55 12.52 -31.81
C LYS A 130 18.00 11.14 -31.41
N ARG A 131 16.74 10.85 -31.73
CA ARG A 131 16.12 9.54 -31.44
C ARG A 131 16.90 8.40 -32.12
N GLY A 132 17.22 8.56 -33.40
CA GLY A 132 17.99 7.58 -34.16
C GLY A 132 19.40 7.38 -33.60
N ALA A 133 20.09 8.47 -33.23
CA ALA A 133 21.42 8.41 -32.63
C ALA A 133 21.40 7.67 -31.28
N LEU A 134 20.46 8.00 -30.38
CA LEU A 134 20.32 7.32 -29.09
C LEU A 134 20.03 5.82 -29.26
N HIS A 135 19.10 5.46 -30.15
CA HIS A 135 18.77 4.07 -30.42
C HIS A 135 19.97 3.27 -30.96
N GLU A 136 20.71 3.85 -31.90
CA GLU A 136 21.93 3.26 -32.43
C GLU A 136 22.99 3.05 -31.33
N MET A 137 23.17 4.02 -30.44
CA MET A 137 24.11 3.92 -29.32
C MET A 137 23.73 2.83 -28.33
N VAL A 138 22.44 2.66 -28.03
CA VAL A 138 21.91 1.56 -27.21
C VAL A 138 22.27 0.21 -27.83
N GLU A 139 21.97 0.03 -29.12
CA GLU A 139 22.31 -1.21 -29.82
C GLU A 139 23.81 -1.46 -29.86
N TYR A 140 24.60 -0.42 -30.10
CA TYR A 140 26.05 -0.51 -30.22
C TYR A 140 26.69 -0.99 -28.92
N VAL A 141 26.33 -0.40 -27.78
CA VAL A 141 26.82 -0.82 -26.44
C VAL A 141 26.32 -2.22 -26.08
N THR A 142 25.12 -2.60 -26.53
CA THR A 142 24.55 -3.92 -26.21
C THR A 142 25.21 -5.05 -27.02
N LYS A 143 25.50 -4.83 -28.30
CA LYS A 143 25.99 -5.88 -29.22
C LYS A 143 27.51 -6.06 -29.20
N ASN A 144 28.27 -5.02 -28.86
CA ASN A 144 29.72 -5.02 -28.96
C ASN A 144 30.38 -5.04 -27.57
N ARG A 145 31.52 -5.72 -27.46
CA ARG A 145 32.35 -5.75 -26.25
C ARG A 145 33.54 -4.79 -26.37
N ASN A 146 34.09 -4.39 -25.22
CA ASN A 146 35.21 -3.47 -25.07
C ASN A 146 34.98 -2.10 -25.73
N VAL A 147 33.72 -1.67 -25.83
CA VAL A 147 33.36 -0.36 -26.38
C VAL A 147 33.56 0.76 -25.35
N ILE A 148 33.45 0.46 -24.06
CA ILE A 148 33.41 1.45 -22.98
C ILE A 148 34.84 1.79 -22.54
N THR A 149 35.48 2.70 -23.24
CA THR A 149 36.80 3.27 -22.91
C THR A 149 36.71 4.32 -21.79
N GLU A 150 37.86 4.73 -21.25
CA GLU A 150 37.90 5.75 -20.18
C GLU A 150 37.32 7.10 -20.61
N ALA A 151 37.49 7.48 -21.88
CA ALA A 151 37.03 8.75 -22.44
C ALA A 151 35.50 8.83 -22.56
N ILE A 152 34.81 7.69 -22.62
CA ILE A 152 33.35 7.62 -22.79
C ILE A 152 32.61 7.92 -21.48
N TYR A 153 33.17 7.56 -20.32
CA TYR A 153 32.53 7.76 -19.01
C TYR A 153 32.06 9.21 -18.74
N PRO A 154 32.91 10.25 -18.85
CA PRO A 154 32.48 11.62 -18.59
C PRO A 154 31.38 12.07 -19.54
N GLU A 155 31.47 11.72 -20.82
CA GLU A 155 30.51 12.10 -21.86
C GLU A 155 29.15 11.40 -21.66
N ALA A 156 29.17 10.12 -21.32
CA ALA A 156 27.95 9.35 -21.04
C ALA A 156 27.24 9.83 -19.77
N VAL A 157 27.98 10.08 -18.69
CA VAL A 157 27.40 10.59 -17.43
C VAL A 157 26.87 12.00 -17.63
N ASN A 158 27.58 12.86 -18.37
CA ASN A 158 27.12 14.21 -18.69
C ASN A 158 25.87 14.19 -19.58
N MET A 159 25.84 13.35 -20.62
CA MET A 159 24.67 13.20 -21.49
C MET A 159 23.44 12.75 -20.70
N PHE A 160 23.60 11.79 -19.79
CA PHE A 160 22.53 11.38 -18.87
C PHE A 160 22.07 12.53 -17.97
N ALA A 161 23.00 13.21 -17.30
CA ALA A 161 22.69 14.30 -16.38
C ALA A 161 21.96 15.47 -17.06
N VAL A 162 22.42 15.91 -18.24
CA VAL A 162 21.82 17.02 -19.01
C VAL A 162 20.40 16.68 -19.47
N ASN A 163 20.15 15.42 -19.85
CA ASN A 163 18.85 15.00 -20.33
C ASN A 163 17.84 14.73 -19.21
N LEU A 164 18.27 14.34 -18.00
CA LEU A 164 17.37 13.88 -16.95
C LEU A 164 17.22 14.86 -15.79
N PHE A 165 18.32 15.43 -15.29
CA PHE A 165 18.32 16.22 -14.06
C PHE A 165 17.65 17.57 -14.31
N ARG A 166 16.43 17.67 -13.81
CA ARG A 166 15.52 18.80 -14.00
C ARG A 166 14.64 18.95 -12.78
N THR A 167 14.09 20.15 -12.61
CA THR A 167 13.04 20.37 -11.62
C THR A 167 11.74 19.79 -12.17
N LEU A 168 11.13 18.88 -11.41
CA LEU A 168 9.82 18.32 -11.71
C LEU A 168 8.75 19.42 -11.65
N PRO A 169 7.70 19.33 -12.47
CA PRO A 169 6.61 20.30 -12.44
C PRO A 169 5.89 20.23 -11.08
N PRO A 170 5.24 21.33 -10.64
CA PRO A 170 4.34 21.27 -9.49
C PRO A 170 3.27 20.21 -9.73
N SER A 171 2.92 19.44 -8.69
CA SER A 171 1.92 18.39 -8.81
C SER A 171 0.64 18.93 -9.45
N SER A 172 0.16 18.20 -10.46
CA SER A 172 -1.09 18.51 -11.16
C SER A 172 -2.33 18.17 -10.32
N ASN A 173 -2.14 17.40 -9.25
CA ASN A 173 -3.19 16.84 -8.44
C ASN A 173 -3.61 17.78 -7.30
N PRO A 174 -4.92 17.91 -7.01
CA PRO A 174 -5.40 18.79 -5.95
C PRO A 174 -5.02 18.24 -4.57
N ASN A 175 -4.10 18.92 -3.88
CA ASN A 175 -3.76 18.60 -2.49
C ASN A 175 -4.98 18.82 -1.57
N GLY A 176 -5.49 17.75 -0.95
CA GLY A 176 -6.63 17.84 -0.04
C GLY A 176 -6.88 16.57 0.78
N ALA A 177 -7.71 16.67 1.82
CA ALA A 177 -8.06 15.52 2.67
C ALA A 177 -9.05 14.54 2.01
N GLU A 178 -9.72 14.97 0.93
CA GLU A 178 -10.64 14.16 0.11
C GLU A 178 -9.93 13.48 -1.08
N PHE A 179 -8.63 13.69 -1.19
CA PHE A 179 -7.82 13.20 -2.28
C PHE A 179 -7.37 11.76 -2.05
N ASP A 180 -7.65 10.90 -3.02
CA ASP A 180 -7.18 9.51 -3.05
C ASP A 180 -6.13 9.36 -4.16
N PRO A 181 -4.83 9.19 -3.82
CA PRO A 181 -3.77 9.01 -4.80
C PRO A 181 -3.95 7.79 -5.72
N GLU A 182 -4.80 6.82 -5.35
CA GLU A 182 -5.11 5.68 -6.23
C GLU A 182 -6.03 6.03 -7.40
N GLU A 183 -6.80 7.11 -7.30
CA GLU A 183 -7.73 7.56 -8.34
C GLU A 183 -7.09 8.51 -9.36
N ASP A 184 -5.83 8.90 -9.16
CA ASP A 184 -5.13 9.84 -10.05
C ASP A 184 -4.75 9.22 -11.39
N GLU A 185 -5.11 9.91 -12.47
CA GLU A 185 -4.55 9.63 -13.78
C GLU A 185 -3.10 10.14 -13.83
N PRO A 186 -2.09 9.27 -14.03
CA PRO A 186 -0.70 9.69 -14.00
C PRO A 186 -0.40 10.61 -15.18
N THR A 187 0.20 11.77 -14.89
CA THR A 187 0.72 12.65 -15.93
C THR A 187 1.94 12.00 -16.60
N LEU A 188 1.83 11.76 -17.90
CA LEU A 188 2.92 11.20 -18.70
C LEU A 188 3.87 12.30 -19.18
N GLU A 189 5.18 12.02 -19.13
CA GLU A 189 6.21 12.94 -19.59
C GLU A 189 6.20 13.05 -21.12
N ALA A 190 6.17 14.27 -21.67
CA ALA A 190 6.03 14.51 -23.11
C ALA A 190 7.33 14.20 -23.86
N ALA A 191 8.49 14.41 -23.22
CA ALA A 191 9.81 14.11 -23.78
C ALA A 191 10.18 12.61 -23.71
N TRP A 192 9.25 11.73 -23.32
CA TRP A 192 9.48 10.30 -23.13
C TRP A 192 10.19 9.58 -24.29
N PRO A 193 9.90 9.85 -25.59
CA PRO A 193 10.59 9.19 -26.69
C PRO A 193 12.12 9.37 -26.69
N HIS A 194 12.63 10.47 -26.11
CA HIS A 194 14.07 10.66 -25.91
C HIS A 194 14.52 10.12 -24.56
N LEU A 195 13.79 10.43 -23.48
CA LEU A 195 14.16 10.03 -22.12
C LEU A 195 14.27 8.51 -21.96
N GLN A 196 13.33 7.76 -22.54
CA GLN A 196 13.35 6.29 -22.51
C GLN A 196 14.68 5.74 -23.04
N LEU A 197 15.17 6.26 -24.17
CA LEU A 197 16.41 5.81 -24.78
C LEU A 197 17.64 6.24 -23.98
N VAL A 198 17.59 7.41 -23.31
CA VAL A 198 18.67 7.85 -22.42
C VAL A 198 18.75 6.95 -21.19
N TYR A 199 17.61 6.61 -20.56
CA TYR A 199 17.56 5.64 -19.47
C TYR A 199 18.04 4.26 -19.91
N GLU A 200 17.55 3.75 -21.04
CA GLU A 200 17.96 2.44 -21.57
C GLU A 200 19.47 2.41 -21.87
N PHE A 201 20.00 3.45 -22.51
CA PHE A 201 21.42 3.58 -22.80
C PHE A 201 22.26 3.51 -21.53
N PHE A 202 21.91 4.31 -20.52
CA PHE A 202 22.67 4.38 -19.28
C PHE A 202 22.56 3.08 -18.47
N LEU A 203 21.39 2.42 -18.50
CA LEU A 203 21.22 1.13 -17.86
C LEU A 203 22.09 0.06 -18.53
N ARG A 204 22.12 0.00 -19.88
CA ARG A 204 22.99 -0.93 -20.61
C ARG A 204 24.47 -0.64 -20.37
N LEU A 205 24.85 0.63 -20.25
CA LEU A 205 26.20 1.04 -19.87
C LEU A 205 26.56 0.50 -18.48
N LEU A 206 25.68 0.67 -17.48
CA LEU A 206 25.89 0.17 -16.13
C LEU A 206 25.92 -1.36 -16.06
N GLU A 207 25.09 -2.06 -16.84
CA GLU A 207 24.99 -3.52 -16.83
C GLU A 207 26.06 -4.22 -17.66
N SER A 208 26.77 -3.50 -18.52
CA SER A 208 27.87 -4.06 -19.32
C SER A 208 28.95 -4.72 -18.43
N GLN A 209 29.48 -5.83 -18.92
CA GLN A 209 30.59 -6.55 -18.29
C GLN A 209 31.90 -5.75 -18.33
N ASP A 210 32.03 -4.85 -19.29
CA ASP A 210 33.22 -4.00 -19.48
C ASP A 210 33.17 -2.74 -18.60
N PHE A 211 32.07 -2.53 -17.87
CA PHE A 211 31.91 -1.38 -16.98
C PHE A 211 32.86 -1.44 -15.78
N GLN A 212 33.65 -0.39 -15.60
CA GLN A 212 34.65 -0.28 -14.54
C GLN A 212 34.23 0.75 -13.46
N PRO A 213 33.75 0.31 -12.28
CA PRO A 213 33.30 1.22 -11.22
C PRO A 213 34.39 2.17 -10.72
N ASN A 214 35.66 1.76 -10.78
CA ASN A 214 36.79 2.57 -10.30
C ASN A 214 37.04 3.84 -11.11
N ILE A 215 36.66 3.86 -12.39
CA ILE A 215 36.76 5.04 -13.26
C ILE A 215 35.48 5.86 -13.11
N ALA A 216 34.32 5.20 -13.22
CA ALA A 216 33.01 5.83 -13.16
C ALA A 216 32.74 6.60 -11.86
N LYS A 217 33.32 6.17 -10.72
CA LYS A 217 33.15 6.84 -9.41
C LYS A 217 33.64 8.30 -9.38
N ARG A 218 34.44 8.73 -10.35
CA ARG A 218 34.89 10.13 -10.48
C ARG A 218 33.77 11.04 -10.99
N TYR A 219 32.77 10.47 -11.65
CA TYR A 219 31.67 11.19 -12.31
C TYR A 219 30.31 10.90 -11.67
N ILE A 220 30.13 9.69 -11.11
CA ILE A 220 28.96 9.32 -10.32
C ILE A 220 29.28 9.58 -8.84
N ASP A 221 29.04 10.81 -8.41
CA ASP A 221 29.34 11.29 -7.07
C ASP A 221 28.06 11.48 -6.21
N HIS A 222 28.21 12.06 -5.02
CA HIS A 222 27.08 12.35 -4.13
C HIS A 222 26.05 13.31 -4.75
N LYS A 223 26.49 14.26 -5.58
CA LYS A 223 25.60 15.22 -6.23
C LYS A 223 24.77 14.52 -7.29
N PHE A 224 25.39 13.66 -8.11
CA PHE A 224 24.69 12.84 -9.08
C PHE A 224 23.60 11.99 -8.43
N VAL A 225 23.93 11.31 -7.33
CA VAL A 225 22.95 10.48 -6.59
C VAL A 225 21.80 11.30 -6.02
N LEU A 226 22.07 12.49 -5.50
CA LEU A 226 21.03 13.36 -4.96
C LEU A 226 20.05 13.81 -6.05
N GLN A 227 20.57 14.29 -7.19
CA GLN A 227 19.74 14.71 -8.32
C GLN A 227 18.96 13.54 -8.94
N LEU A 228 19.53 12.33 -8.94
CA LEU A 228 18.82 11.12 -9.35
C LEU A 228 17.67 10.78 -8.40
N LEU A 229 17.87 10.93 -7.09
CA LEU A 229 16.82 10.68 -6.08
C LEU A 229 15.68 11.69 -6.17
N GLU A 230 15.96 12.95 -6.48
CA GLU A 230 14.92 13.99 -6.67
C GLU A 230 13.93 13.63 -7.79
N LEU A 231 14.35 12.85 -8.79
CA LEU A 231 13.49 12.41 -9.89
C LEU A 231 12.50 11.31 -9.50
N PHE A 232 12.66 10.63 -8.36
CA PHE A 232 11.70 9.61 -7.91
C PHE A 232 10.31 10.19 -7.63
N ASP A 233 10.19 11.51 -7.47
CA ASP A 233 8.89 12.18 -7.31
C ASP A 233 8.17 12.42 -8.65
N SER A 234 8.69 11.91 -9.77
CA SER A 234 8.05 12.01 -11.09
C SER A 234 6.66 11.35 -11.07
N GLU A 235 5.66 12.03 -11.66
CA GLU A 235 4.30 11.48 -11.79
C GLU A 235 4.25 10.29 -12.78
N ASP A 236 5.23 10.19 -13.70
CA ASP A 236 5.29 9.14 -14.71
C ASP A 236 5.84 7.82 -14.13
N PRO A 237 5.01 6.76 -14.00
CA PRO A 237 5.45 5.48 -13.43
C PRO A 237 6.56 4.81 -14.25
N ARG A 238 6.64 5.09 -15.56
CA ARG A 238 7.67 4.52 -16.43
C ARG A 238 9.03 5.09 -16.07
N GLU A 239 9.09 6.39 -15.77
CA GLU A 239 10.32 7.05 -15.33
C GLU A 239 10.78 6.47 -13.98
N ARG A 240 9.86 6.33 -13.03
CA ARG A 240 10.15 5.76 -11.71
C ARG A 240 10.70 4.33 -11.78
N ASP A 241 10.20 3.49 -12.68
CA ASP A 241 10.71 2.12 -12.85
C ASP A 241 12.15 2.07 -13.40
N PHE A 242 12.49 2.96 -14.33
CA PHE A 242 13.88 3.11 -14.80
C PHE A 242 14.79 3.67 -13.71
N LEU A 243 14.34 4.67 -12.95
CA LEU A 243 15.07 5.24 -11.82
C LEU A 243 15.34 4.18 -10.75
N LYS A 244 14.33 3.37 -10.43
CA LYS A 244 14.42 2.23 -9.50
C LYS A 244 15.56 1.30 -9.89
N THR A 245 15.54 0.83 -11.13
CA THR A 245 16.54 -0.10 -11.64
C THR A 245 17.93 0.55 -11.68
N THR A 246 18.01 1.80 -12.15
CA THR A 246 19.27 2.56 -12.24
C THR A 246 19.91 2.75 -10.87
N LEU A 247 19.15 3.22 -9.88
CA LEU A 247 19.64 3.42 -8.53
C LEU A 247 20.05 2.11 -7.86
N HIS A 248 19.31 1.02 -8.07
CA HIS A 248 19.67 -0.30 -7.57
C HIS A 248 21.01 -0.79 -8.15
N ARG A 249 21.24 -0.64 -9.46
CA ARG A 249 22.53 -0.98 -10.10
C ARG A 249 23.68 -0.14 -9.55
N ILE A 250 23.46 1.17 -9.36
CA ILE A 250 24.46 2.07 -8.75
C ILE A 250 24.78 1.60 -7.31
N TYR A 251 23.76 1.31 -6.49
CA TYR A 251 23.96 0.83 -5.13
C TYR A 251 24.77 -0.49 -5.08
N GLY A 252 24.49 -1.41 -6.01
CA GLY A 252 25.19 -2.68 -6.13
C GLY A 252 26.68 -2.49 -6.48
N LYS A 253 26.98 -1.69 -7.51
CA LYS A 253 28.33 -1.52 -8.07
C LYS A 253 29.23 -0.56 -7.28
N PHE A 254 28.67 0.44 -6.61
CA PHE A 254 29.45 1.47 -5.91
C PHE A 254 29.35 1.33 -4.39
N LEU A 255 30.23 0.51 -3.81
CA LEU A 255 30.25 0.27 -2.35
C LEU A 255 30.41 1.57 -1.54
N GLY A 256 31.20 2.52 -2.02
CA GLY A 256 31.42 3.82 -1.36
C GLY A 256 30.19 4.73 -1.31
N LEU A 257 29.21 4.53 -2.21
CA LEU A 257 27.98 5.34 -2.25
C LEU A 257 26.85 4.75 -1.38
N ARG A 258 26.96 3.49 -0.94
CA ARG A 258 25.87 2.78 -0.24
C ARG A 258 25.38 3.51 1.01
N ALA A 259 26.30 3.97 1.86
CA ALA A 259 25.95 4.69 3.07
C ALA A 259 25.23 6.01 2.75
N TYR A 260 25.70 6.73 1.74
CA TYR A 260 25.09 7.98 1.29
C TYR A 260 23.70 7.77 0.70
N ILE A 261 23.53 6.77 -0.18
CA ILE A 261 22.22 6.42 -0.78
C ILE A 261 21.20 6.11 0.33
N ARG A 262 21.53 5.20 1.27
CA ARG A 262 20.63 4.88 2.39
C ARG A 262 20.26 6.10 3.21
N LYS A 263 21.23 6.98 3.49
CA LYS A 263 20.99 8.23 4.24
C LYS A 263 20.05 9.16 3.48
N GLN A 264 20.20 9.31 2.16
CA GLN A 264 19.32 10.18 1.38
C GLN A 264 17.92 9.60 1.20
N ILE A 265 17.76 8.29 1.02
CA ILE A 265 16.45 7.64 1.02
C ILE A 265 15.76 7.85 2.38
N ASN A 266 16.49 7.76 3.49
CA ASN A 266 15.93 8.07 4.82
C ASN A 266 15.45 9.53 4.92
N ASN A 267 16.21 10.49 4.37
CA ASN A 267 15.79 11.89 4.35
C ASN A 267 14.51 12.10 3.53
N VAL A 268 14.37 11.42 2.40
CA VAL A 268 13.14 11.41 1.60
C VAL A 268 11.97 10.88 2.42
N PHE A 269 12.15 9.75 3.10
CA PHE A 269 11.11 9.18 3.97
C PHE A 269 10.77 10.08 5.16
N TYR A 270 11.74 10.73 5.79
CA TYR A 270 11.45 11.67 6.88
C TYR A 270 10.64 12.87 6.42
N ARG A 271 11.00 13.46 5.27
CA ARG A 271 10.23 14.54 4.66
C ARG A 271 8.82 14.10 4.30
N PHE A 272 8.68 12.90 3.74
CA PHE A 272 7.38 12.32 3.43
C PHE A 272 6.52 12.11 4.69
N ILE A 273 7.05 11.47 5.73
CA ILE A 273 6.28 11.14 6.95
C ILE A 273 5.91 12.37 7.76
N TYR A 274 6.81 13.34 7.89
CA TYR A 274 6.70 14.41 8.89
C TYR A 274 6.44 15.80 8.32
N GLU A 275 6.60 16.02 7.01
CA GLU A 275 6.47 17.34 6.40
C GLU A 275 5.38 17.39 5.31
N THR A 276 5.49 16.54 4.29
CA THR A 276 4.68 16.70 3.06
C THR A 276 3.50 15.73 2.96
N GLU A 277 3.61 14.51 3.51
CA GLU A 277 2.71 13.38 3.25
C GLU A 277 2.45 13.11 1.74
N HIS A 278 3.32 13.61 0.87
CA HIS A 278 3.22 13.47 -0.58
C HIS A 278 4.61 13.21 -1.17
N HIS A 279 4.71 12.10 -1.91
CA HIS A 279 5.85 11.72 -2.73
C HIS A 279 5.46 10.52 -3.61
N ASN A 280 5.67 10.58 -4.92
CA ASN A 280 5.18 9.57 -5.86
C ASN A 280 6.01 8.25 -5.87
N GLY A 281 7.30 8.34 -5.54
CA GLY A 281 8.24 7.22 -5.63
C GLY A 281 8.48 6.39 -4.37
N ILE A 282 7.60 6.43 -3.37
CA ILE A 282 7.82 5.71 -2.10
C ILE A 282 7.85 4.19 -2.31
N ALA A 283 6.95 3.65 -3.13
CA ALA A 283 6.89 2.22 -3.43
C ALA A 283 8.18 1.73 -4.08
N GLU A 284 8.67 2.44 -5.09
CA GLU A 284 9.88 2.07 -5.83
C GLU A 284 11.13 2.14 -4.95
N LEU A 285 11.23 3.14 -4.07
CA LEU A 285 12.32 3.24 -3.10
C LEU A 285 12.29 2.06 -2.10
N LEU A 286 11.10 1.65 -1.66
CA LEU A 286 10.92 0.48 -0.79
C LEU A 286 11.29 -0.83 -1.50
N GLU A 287 10.99 -1.00 -2.79
CA GLU A 287 11.45 -2.19 -3.54
C GLU A 287 12.97 -2.32 -3.55
N ILE A 288 13.69 -1.21 -3.78
CA ILE A 288 15.15 -1.20 -3.71
C ILE A 288 15.61 -1.56 -2.31
N LEU A 289 15.00 -0.96 -1.28
CA LEU A 289 15.32 -1.24 0.10
C LEU A 289 15.05 -2.68 0.49
N GLY A 290 13.98 -3.31 0.02
CA GLY A 290 13.70 -4.73 0.25
C GLY A 290 14.85 -5.61 -0.24
N SER A 291 15.35 -5.36 -1.46
CA SER A 291 16.54 -6.05 -1.99
C SER A 291 17.80 -5.77 -1.16
N ILE A 292 18.01 -4.52 -0.74
CA ILE A 292 19.14 -4.13 0.11
C ILE A 292 19.10 -4.82 1.47
N ILE A 293 17.92 -4.87 2.10
CA ILE A 293 17.68 -5.48 3.41
C ILE A 293 18.00 -6.96 3.32
N ASN A 294 17.50 -7.65 2.30
CA ASN A 294 17.81 -9.07 2.06
C ASN A 294 19.34 -9.32 1.97
N GLY A 295 20.10 -8.38 1.41
CA GLY A 295 21.56 -8.42 1.37
C GLY A 295 22.31 -8.05 2.66
N PHE A 296 21.64 -7.72 3.77
CA PHE A 296 22.31 -7.38 5.03
C PHE A 296 23.05 -8.59 5.61
N ALA A 297 24.29 -8.33 6.03
CA ALA A 297 25.11 -9.29 6.76
C ALA A 297 24.57 -9.48 8.19
N LEU A 298 24.69 -10.71 8.70
CA LEU A 298 24.38 -11.05 10.08
C LEU A 298 25.68 -11.05 10.92
N PRO A 299 25.65 -10.59 12.18
CA PRO A 299 24.49 -10.01 12.87
C PRO A 299 24.10 -8.62 12.31
N LEU A 300 22.81 -8.28 12.39
CA LEU A 300 22.31 -6.97 11.94
C LEU A 300 23.00 -5.84 12.71
N LYS A 301 23.38 -4.78 11.98
CA LYS A 301 23.96 -3.58 12.58
C LYS A 301 22.88 -2.77 13.29
N GLU A 302 23.27 -2.07 14.35
CA GLU A 302 22.36 -1.20 15.11
C GLU A 302 21.72 -0.11 14.24
N GLU A 303 22.48 0.44 13.27
CA GLU A 303 21.93 1.39 12.29
C GLU A 303 20.73 0.85 11.51
N HIS A 304 20.69 -0.46 11.24
CA HIS A 304 19.60 -1.11 10.49
C HIS A 304 18.38 -1.33 11.39
N LYS A 305 18.60 -1.68 12.66
CA LYS A 305 17.52 -1.79 13.66
C LYS A 305 16.84 -0.43 13.89
N VAL A 306 17.64 0.63 14.02
CA VAL A 306 17.14 2.01 14.12
C VAL A 306 16.36 2.39 12.86
N PHE A 307 16.85 2.03 11.67
CA PHE A 307 16.15 2.28 10.41
C PHE A 307 14.76 1.61 10.37
N LEU A 308 14.65 0.34 10.76
CA LEU A 308 13.36 -0.34 10.88
C LEU A 308 12.40 0.41 11.81
N LEU A 309 12.84 0.67 13.05
CA LEU A 309 11.96 1.21 14.10
C LEU A 309 11.62 2.70 13.93
N LYS A 310 12.51 3.50 13.34
CA LYS A 310 12.37 4.96 13.24
C LYS A 310 11.97 5.46 11.86
N VAL A 311 12.12 4.64 10.82
CA VAL A 311 11.79 5.03 9.44
C VAL A 311 10.72 4.13 8.85
N LEU A 312 10.95 2.81 8.77
CA LEU A 312 9.99 1.90 8.12
C LEU A 312 8.66 1.82 8.88
N LEU A 313 8.69 1.60 10.20
CA LEU A 313 7.43 1.48 10.95
C LEU A 313 6.57 2.75 10.92
N PRO A 314 7.12 3.97 11.06
CA PRO A 314 6.35 5.19 10.90
C PRO A 314 5.72 5.41 9.52
N LEU A 315 6.21 4.78 8.42
CA LEU A 315 5.57 4.87 7.11
C LEU A 315 4.13 4.34 7.10
N HIS A 316 3.76 3.46 8.03
CA HIS A 316 2.39 2.98 8.19
C HIS A 316 1.39 4.08 8.60
N LYS A 317 1.86 5.23 9.07
CA LYS A 317 1.01 6.33 9.52
C LYS A 317 0.37 7.08 8.36
N ALA A 318 1.05 7.21 7.22
CA ALA A 318 0.59 8.06 6.12
C ALA A 318 -0.76 7.57 5.58
N LYS A 319 -1.58 8.50 5.09
CA LYS A 319 -2.91 8.20 4.55
C LYS A 319 -2.83 7.37 3.26
N SER A 320 -1.86 7.69 2.42
CA SER A 320 -1.55 7.05 1.13
C SER A 320 -0.83 5.70 1.27
N LEU A 321 -0.94 5.02 2.43
CA LEU A 321 -0.29 3.73 2.69
C LEU A 321 -0.61 2.68 1.63
N SER A 322 -1.83 2.70 1.09
CA SER A 322 -2.30 1.70 0.13
C SER A 322 -1.42 1.57 -1.12
N VAL A 323 -0.81 2.68 -1.56
CA VAL A 323 0.05 2.77 -2.75
C VAL A 323 1.35 1.98 -2.60
N TYR A 324 1.88 1.85 -1.39
CA TYR A 324 3.20 1.26 -1.13
C TYR A 324 3.21 0.18 -0.04
N HIS A 325 2.04 -0.17 0.50
CA HIS A 325 1.91 -1.15 1.59
C HIS A 325 2.56 -2.50 1.28
N PRO A 326 2.35 -3.14 0.11
CA PRO A 326 2.96 -4.44 -0.17
C PRO A 326 4.50 -4.41 -0.08
N GLN A 327 5.12 -3.35 -0.59
CA GLN A 327 6.57 -3.17 -0.56
C GLN A 327 7.09 -2.92 0.86
N LEU A 328 6.30 -2.19 1.68
CA LEU A 328 6.64 -1.92 3.07
C LEU A 328 6.54 -3.20 3.93
N ALA A 329 5.45 -3.94 3.81
CA ALA A 329 5.25 -5.22 4.50
C ALA A 329 6.37 -6.20 4.17
N TYR A 330 6.73 -6.32 2.88
CA TYR A 330 7.89 -7.10 2.45
C TYR A 330 9.18 -6.68 3.17
N CYS A 331 9.47 -5.37 3.24
CA CYS A 331 10.66 -4.89 3.96
C CYS A 331 10.64 -5.26 5.45
N VAL A 332 9.48 -5.18 6.11
CA VAL A 332 9.32 -5.53 7.54
C VAL A 332 9.55 -7.02 7.76
N VAL A 333 8.90 -7.89 6.96
CA VAL A 333 9.07 -9.35 7.05
C VAL A 333 10.53 -9.75 6.82
N GLN A 334 11.21 -9.18 5.82
CA GLN A 334 12.64 -9.46 5.58
C GLN A 334 13.55 -9.10 6.76
N PHE A 335 13.17 -8.11 7.57
CA PHE A 335 13.90 -7.78 8.80
C PHE A 335 13.70 -8.84 9.88
N LEU A 336 12.47 -9.35 10.03
CA LEU A 336 12.13 -10.35 11.04
C LEU A 336 12.75 -11.71 10.73
N GLU A 337 12.80 -12.10 9.45
CA GLU A 337 13.51 -13.31 9.01
C GLU A 337 15.02 -13.28 9.35
N LYS A 338 15.61 -12.09 9.46
CA LYS A 338 17.04 -11.90 9.77
C LYS A 338 17.34 -11.84 11.26
N ASP A 339 16.40 -11.33 12.06
CA ASP A 339 16.55 -11.19 13.50
C ASP A 339 15.16 -11.20 14.17
N ALA A 340 14.74 -12.39 14.64
CA ALA A 340 13.44 -12.60 15.27
C ALA A 340 13.24 -11.76 16.55
N SER A 341 14.32 -11.30 17.20
CA SER A 341 14.21 -10.44 18.40
C SER A 341 13.54 -9.08 18.12
N LEU A 342 13.46 -8.68 16.85
CA LEU A 342 12.78 -7.46 16.41
C LEU A 342 11.25 -7.62 16.33
N THR A 343 10.72 -8.84 16.41
CA THR A 343 9.28 -9.10 16.24
C THR A 343 8.43 -8.42 17.30
N GLU A 344 8.81 -8.52 18.57
CA GLU A 344 8.09 -7.86 19.67
C GLU A 344 7.95 -6.33 19.46
N PRO A 345 9.04 -5.56 19.27
CA PRO A 345 8.92 -4.13 19.07
C PRO A 345 8.18 -3.77 17.77
N VAL A 346 8.28 -4.57 16.70
CA VAL A 346 7.52 -4.35 15.45
C VAL A 346 6.02 -4.47 15.71
N ILE A 347 5.54 -5.59 16.25
CA ILE A 347 4.11 -5.81 16.51
C ILE A 347 3.57 -4.75 17.48
N ARG A 348 4.31 -4.41 18.54
CA ARG A 348 3.88 -3.36 19.48
C ARG A 348 3.72 -2.00 18.79
N ASN A 349 4.57 -1.66 17.82
CA ASN A 349 4.45 -0.40 17.06
C ASN A 349 3.30 -0.45 16.05
N LEU A 350 3.08 -1.57 15.35
CA LEU A 350 1.92 -1.73 14.47
C LEU A 350 0.60 -1.59 15.26
N LEU A 351 0.50 -2.23 16.42
CA LEU A 351 -0.65 -2.07 17.32
C LEU A 351 -0.81 -0.63 17.83
N LYS A 352 0.30 0.10 18.02
CA LYS A 352 0.26 1.53 18.38
C LYS A 352 -0.23 2.41 17.24
N PHE A 353 0.09 2.06 15.99
CA PHE A 353 -0.32 2.80 14.79
C PHE A 353 -1.65 2.31 14.19
N TRP A 354 -2.34 1.42 14.90
CA TRP A 354 -3.56 0.80 14.42
C TRP A 354 -4.60 1.83 13.93
N PRO A 355 -5.05 1.74 12.66
CA PRO A 355 -6.03 2.67 12.11
C PRO A 355 -7.37 2.58 12.85
N LYS A 356 -7.92 3.73 13.27
CA LYS A 356 -9.22 3.79 13.98
C LYS A 356 -10.36 4.34 13.13
N THR A 357 -10.05 5.03 12.04
CA THR A 357 -11.01 5.77 11.20
C THR A 357 -10.86 5.44 9.71
N HIS A 358 -10.07 4.42 9.37
CA HIS A 358 -9.75 4.08 7.98
C HIS A 358 -9.75 2.56 7.77
N SER A 359 -10.93 1.99 7.50
CA SER A 359 -11.14 0.54 7.39
C SER A 359 -10.26 -0.15 6.34
N PRO A 360 -9.99 0.42 5.14
CA PRO A 360 -9.07 -0.21 4.19
C PRO A 360 -7.64 -0.38 4.74
N LYS A 361 -7.19 0.58 5.56
CA LYS A 361 -5.87 0.47 6.22
C LYS A 361 -5.90 -0.56 7.34
N GLU A 362 -7.02 -0.71 8.03
CA GLU A 362 -7.18 -1.77 9.03
C GLU A 362 -7.08 -3.16 8.39
N VAL A 363 -7.66 -3.35 7.21
CA VAL A 363 -7.50 -4.57 6.41
C VAL A 363 -6.04 -4.78 5.97
N MET A 364 -5.33 -3.73 5.56
CA MET A 364 -3.90 -3.79 5.23
C MET A 364 -3.04 -4.22 6.44
N PHE A 365 -3.27 -3.62 7.61
CA PHE A 365 -2.58 -4.01 8.84
C PHE A 365 -2.87 -5.47 9.22
N LEU A 366 -4.10 -5.95 9.02
CA LEU A 366 -4.42 -7.37 9.22
C LEU A 366 -3.73 -8.28 8.19
N ASN A 367 -3.50 -7.82 6.95
CA ASN A 367 -2.70 -8.55 5.97
C ASN A 367 -1.24 -8.67 6.42
N GLU A 368 -0.59 -7.55 6.69
CA GLU A 368 0.81 -7.52 7.11
C GLU A 368 1.03 -8.30 8.41
N LEU A 369 0.10 -8.20 9.36
CA LEU A 369 0.20 -8.92 10.61
C LEU A 369 0.07 -10.44 10.42
N GLU A 370 -0.70 -10.92 9.46
CA GLU A 370 -0.71 -12.36 9.13
C GLU A 370 0.63 -12.79 8.54
N GLU A 371 1.19 -12.03 7.60
CA GLU A 371 2.51 -12.32 7.01
C GLU A 371 3.63 -12.33 8.08
N ILE A 372 3.55 -11.44 9.06
CA ILE A 372 4.47 -11.43 10.22
C ILE A 372 4.27 -12.66 11.10
N LEU A 373 3.02 -13.08 11.32
CA LEU A 373 2.71 -14.26 12.12
C LEU A 373 3.10 -15.57 11.42
N ASP A 374 3.22 -15.61 10.09
CA ASP A 374 3.72 -16.79 9.37
C ASP A 374 5.22 -17.06 9.60
N VAL A 375 5.98 -16.03 9.97
CA VAL A 375 7.43 -16.13 10.21
C VAL A 375 7.83 -15.97 11.69
N ILE A 376 6.87 -15.76 12.59
CA ILE A 376 7.16 -15.53 14.02
C ILE A 376 7.62 -16.81 14.71
N GLU A 377 8.61 -16.72 15.60
CA GLU A 377 8.97 -17.84 16.47
C GLU A 377 8.01 -17.95 17.67
N PRO A 378 7.67 -19.16 18.17
CA PRO A 378 6.76 -19.33 19.30
C PRO A 378 7.15 -18.56 20.57
N ALA A 379 8.46 -18.43 20.84
CA ALA A 379 8.97 -17.69 21.98
C ALA A 379 8.72 -16.17 21.87
N GLU A 380 8.79 -15.61 20.66
CA GLU A 380 8.48 -14.20 20.42
C GLU A 380 6.96 -13.97 20.40
N PHE A 381 6.19 -14.92 19.88
CA PHE A 381 4.72 -14.88 19.89
C PHE A 381 4.16 -14.74 21.32
N GLN A 382 4.68 -15.51 22.28
CA GLN A 382 4.24 -15.44 23.68
C GLN A 382 4.37 -14.04 24.31
N LYS A 383 5.32 -13.22 23.85
CA LYS A 383 5.51 -11.85 24.37
C LYS A 383 4.45 -10.86 23.87
N VAL A 384 3.81 -11.17 22.74
CA VAL A 384 2.89 -10.26 22.03
C VAL A 384 1.46 -10.78 21.93
N MET A 385 1.20 -12.06 22.23
CA MET A 385 -0.11 -12.68 22.05
C MET A 385 -1.25 -11.96 22.79
N ASP A 386 -1.04 -11.50 24.03
CA ASP A 386 -2.10 -10.80 24.79
C ASP A 386 -2.54 -9.48 24.11
N PRO A 387 -1.66 -8.49 23.86
CA PRO A 387 -2.07 -7.26 23.18
C PRO A 387 -2.53 -7.49 21.73
N LEU A 388 -1.95 -8.47 21.03
CA LEU A 388 -2.34 -8.85 19.67
C LEU A 388 -3.78 -9.35 19.61
N PHE A 389 -4.12 -10.36 20.40
CA PHE A 389 -5.46 -10.95 20.38
C PHE A 389 -6.52 -10.03 20.97
N ARG A 390 -6.15 -9.12 21.88
CA ARG A 390 -7.05 -8.02 22.29
C ARG A 390 -7.41 -7.09 21.13
N GLN A 391 -6.50 -6.87 20.19
CA GLN A 391 -6.79 -6.08 19.00
C GLN A 391 -7.60 -6.90 17.98
N LEU A 392 -7.24 -8.16 17.73
CA LEU A 392 -8.02 -9.05 16.86
C LEU A 392 -9.47 -9.22 17.36
N ALA A 393 -9.70 -9.32 18.67
CA ALA A 393 -11.04 -9.36 19.26
C ALA A 393 -11.89 -8.14 18.88
N LYS A 394 -11.28 -6.94 18.79
CA LYS A 394 -11.96 -5.73 18.33
C LYS A 394 -12.24 -5.79 16.83
N CYS A 395 -11.28 -6.27 16.03
CA CYS A 395 -11.44 -6.40 14.58
C CYS A 395 -12.57 -7.39 14.21
N VAL A 396 -12.64 -8.53 14.91
CA VAL A 396 -13.73 -9.52 14.79
C VAL A 396 -15.08 -8.92 15.20
N SER A 397 -15.08 -8.04 16.19
CA SER A 397 -16.28 -7.31 16.63
C SER A 397 -16.59 -6.07 15.78
N SER A 398 -15.83 -5.83 14.71
CA SER A 398 -16.02 -4.64 13.88
C SER A 398 -17.34 -4.74 13.10
N PRO A 399 -18.16 -3.68 13.07
CA PRO A 399 -19.36 -3.66 12.23
C PRO A 399 -19.01 -3.60 10.74
N HIS A 400 -17.76 -3.25 10.40
CA HIS A 400 -17.28 -3.20 9.02
C HIS A 400 -16.93 -4.61 8.53
N PHE A 401 -17.77 -5.17 7.66
CA PHE A 401 -17.67 -6.58 7.28
C PHE A 401 -16.28 -6.97 6.73
N GLN A 402 -15.62 -6.14 5.92
CA GLN A 402 -14.28 -6.49 5.38
C GLN A 402 -13.22 -6.63 6.47
N VAL A 403 -13.33 -5.88 7.57
CA VAL A 403 -12.39 -5.96 8.69
C VAL A 403 -12.64 -7.23 9.49
N ALA A 404 -13.90 -7.50 9.84
CA ALA A 404 -14.28 -8.69 10.58
C ALA A 404 -13.98 -9.97 9.79
N GLU A 405 -14.33 -10.00 8.50
CA GLU A 405 -14.03 -11.09 7.57
C GLU A 405 -12.52 -11.35 7.54
N ARG A 406 -11.73 -10.29 7.31
CA ARG A 406 -10.28 -10.42 7.21
C ARG A 406 -9.64 -10.95 8.49
N ALA A 407 -10.11 -10.50 9.65
CA ALA A 407 -9.63 -10.98 10.95
C ALA A 407 -10.03 -12.44 11.19
N LEU A 408 -11.25 -12.84 10.84
CA LEU A 408 -11.74 -14.22 11.01
C LEU A 408 -11.02 -15.22 10.08
N TYR A 409 -10.44 -14.76 8.96
CA TYR A 409 -9.63 -15.61 8.09
C TYR A 409 -8.35 -16.13 8.74
N TYR A 410 -7.88 -15.55 9.85
CA TYR A 410 -6.72 -16.06 10.59
C TYR A 410 -6.92 -17.49 11.09
N TRP A 411 -8.17 -17.91 11.33
CA TRP A 411 -8.50 -19.28 11.74
C TRP A 411 -8.34 -20.32 10.63
N ASN A 412 -8.15 -19.89 9.38
CA ASN A 412 -7.88 -20.79 8.27
C ASN A 412 -6.37 -21.02 8.06
N ASN A 413 -5.52 -20.22 8.72
CA ASN A 413 -4.08 -20.37 8.64
C ASN A 413 -3.62 -21.43 9.65
N GLU A 414 -3.05 -22.54 9.14
CA GLU A 414 -2.63 -23.68 9.95
C GLU A 414 -1.56 -23.31 10.98
N TYR A 415 -0.61 -22.44 10.60
CA TYR A 415 0.47 -22.05 11.50
C TYR A 415 -0.06 -21.18 12.65
N ILE A 416 -0.88 -20.17 12.35
CA ILE A 416 -1.54 -19.36 13.38
C ILE A 416 -2.40 -20.23 14.30
N MET A 417 -3.13 -21.20 13.74
CA MET A 417 -3.93 -22.13 14.53
C MET A 417 -3.07 -23.00 15.46
N SER A 418 -1.87 -23.41 15.02
CA SER A 418 -0.93 -24.13 15.90
C SER A 418 -0.46 -23.26 17.09
N LEU A 419 -0.12 -21.99 16.83
CA LEU A 419 0.28 -21.03 17.88
C LEU A 419 -0.86 -20.77 18.88
N ILE A 420 -2.11 -20.70 18.38
CA ILE A 420 -3.30 -20.59 19.21
C ILE A 420 -3.48 -21.82 20.09
N SER A 421 -3.26 -23.02 19.54
CA SER A 421 -3.38 -24.28 20.28
C SER A 421 -2.43 -24.34 21.47
N ASP A 422 -1.18 -23.96 21.27
CA ASP A 422 -0.15 -24.02 22.30
C ASP A 422 -0.37 -23.00 23.42
N ASN A 423 -1.08 -21.89 23.13
CA ASN A 423 -1.33 -20.79 24.06
C ASN A 423 -2.82 -20.60 24.38
N TYR A 424 -3.60 -21.68 24.22
CA TYR A 424 -5.06 -21.67 24.24
C TYR A 424 -5.65 -21.06 25.52
N SER A 425 -5.05 -21.37 26.68
CA SER A 425 -5.50 -20.91 28.01
C SER A 425 -5.47 -19.40 28.18
N VAL A 426 -4.65 -18.70 27.41
CA VAL A 426 -4.56 -17.23 27.44
C VAL A 426 -5.41 -16.61 26.32
N ILE A 427 -5.39 -17.21 25.13
CA ILE A 427 -6.03 -16.64 23.94
C ILE A 427 -7.56 -16.76 23.99
N LEU A 428 -8.08 -17.92 24.40
CA LEU A 428 -9.54 -18.13 24.39
C LEU A 428 -10.28 -17.12 25.28
N PRO A 429 -9.90 -16.88 26.56
CA PRO A 429 -10.58 -15.90 27.40
C PRO A 429 -10.65 -14.50 26.79
N ILE A 430 -9.69 -14.12 25.95
CA ILE A 430 -9.64 -12.82 25.27
C ILE A 430 -10.62 -12.79 24.08
N MET A 431 -10.64 -13.86 23.29
CA MET A 431 -11.42 -13.93 22.04
C MET A 431 -12.89 -14.31 22.26
N TYR A 432 -13.17 -15.13 23.27
CA TYR A 432 -14.51 -15.67 23.51
C TYR A 432 -15.60 -14.59 23.66
N PRO A 433 -15.41 -13.51 24.46
CA PRO A 433 -16.42 -12.45 24.58
C PRO A 433 -16.79 -11.79 23.25
N ALA A 434 -15.79 -11.56 22.39
CA ALA A 434 -15.97 -10.95 21.08
C ALA A 434 -16.74 -11.88 20.13
N LEU A 435 -16.35 -13.15 20.06
CA LEU A 435 -16.99 -14.14 19.21
C LEU A 435 -18.44 -14.41 19.64
N TYR A 436 -18.67 -14.62 20.94
CA TYR A 436 -20.00 -14.94 21.48
C TYR A 436 -21.02 -13.81 21.28
N ARG A 437 -20.64 -12.55 21.51
CA ARG A 437 -21.55 -11.40 21.32
C ARG A 437 -21.95 -11.23 19.85
N ASN A 438 -20.97 -11.36 18.95
CA ASN A 438 -21.19 -11.17 17.53
C ASN A 438 -21.85 -12.40 16.85
N SER A 439 -21.82 -13.58 17.47
CA SER A 439 -22.57 -14.75 17.00
C SER A 439 -24.08 -14.67 17.22
N ARG A 440 -24.59 -13.54 17.75
CA ARG A 440 -26.03 -13.31 17.96
C ARG A 440 -26.52 -12.08 17.20
N ASN A 441 -25.69 -11.04 17.16
CA ASN A 441 -26.14 -9.70 16.78
C ASN A 441 -25.41 -9.12 15.55
N HIS A 442 -24.57 -9.90 14.85
CA HIS A 442 -23.89 -9.40 13.65
C HIS A 442 -24.84 -9.34 12.44
N TRP A 443 -24.98 -8.17 11.81
CA TRP A 443 -25.92 -7.92 10.71
C TRP A 443 -25.61 -8.73 9.44
N ASN A 444 -24.33 -9.01 9.19
CA ASN A 444 -23.86 -9.76 8.02
C ASN A 444 -23.86 -11.27 8.27
N LYS A 445 -24.60 -12.02 7.46
CA LYS A 445 -24.76 -13.49 7.57
C LYS A 445 -23.47 -14.27 7.32
N THR A 446 -22.58 -13.80 6.44
CA THR A 446 -21.30 -14.47 6.16
C THR A 446 -20.39 -14.41 7.38
N ILE A 447 -20.26 -13.23 7.98
CA ILE A 447 -19.48 -13.03 9.22
C ILE A 447 -20.02 -13.92 10.34
N HIS A 448 -21.34 -14.00 10.47
CA HIS A 448 -22.00 -14.88 11.43
C HIS A 448 -21.54 -16.35 11.25
N GLY A 449 -21.53 -16.86 10.01
CA GLY A 449 -21.03 -18.20 9.70
C GLY A 449 -19.55 -18.40 10.05
N LEU A 450 -18.69 -17.42 9.73
CA LEU A 450 -17.27 -17.46 10.08
C LEU A 450 -17.04 -17.46 11.60
N ILE A 451 -17.81 -16.68 12.36
CA ILE A 451 -17.77 -16.66 13.83
C ILE A 451 -18.15 -18.04 14.41
N TYR A 452 -19.22 -18.67 13.91
CA TYR A 452 -19.59 -20.02 14.36
C TYR A 452 -18.50 -21.04 14.05
N ASN A 453 -17.86 -20.94 12.88
CA ASN A 453 -16.73 -21.80 12.54
C ASN A 453 -15.57 -21.61 13.53
N ALA A 454 -15.19 -20.35 13.82
CA ALA A 454 -14.13 -20.05 14.77
C ALA A 454 -14.46 -20.55 16.19
N LEU A 455 -15.69 -20.35 16.68
CA LEU A 455 -16.14 -20.86 17.98
C LEU A 455 -16.09 -22.39 18.03
N LYS A 456 -16.51 -23.06 16.95
CA LYS A 456 -16.46 -24.51 16.84
C LYS A 456 -15.02 -25.02 16.89
N LEU A 457 -14.10 -24.40 16.15
CA LEU A 457 -12.67 -24.75 16.19
C LEU A 457 -12.10 -24.60 17.60
N PHE A 458 -12.41 -23.51 18.30
CA PHE A 458 -12.00 -23.35 19.70
C PHE A 458 -12.55 -24.46 20.60
N MET A 459 -13.83 -24.81 20.47
CA MET A 459 -14.45 -25.88 21.26
C MET A 459 -13.78 -27.25 20.98
N GLU A 460 -13.47 -27.55 19.72
CA GLU A 460 -12.80 -28.80 19.32
C GLU A 460 -11.37 -28.91 19.84
N MET A 461 -10.66 -27.79 20.02
CA MET A 461 -9.30 -27.77 20.57
C MET A 461 -9.25 -28.15 22.06
N ASN A 462 -10.12 -27.56 22.89
CA ASN A 462 -10.18 -27.88 24.31
C ASN A 462 -11.56 -27.54 24.92
N GLN A 463 -12.44 -28.56 24.95
CA GLN A 463 -13.79 -28.41 25.46
C GLN A 463 -13.85 -27.93 26.93
N LYS A 464 -12.95 -28.43 27.79
CA LYS A 464 -12.98 -28.10 29.22
C LYS A 464 -12.73 -26.61 29.46
N VAL A 465 -11.68 -26.07 28.85
CA VAL A 465 -11.33 -24.64 29.00
C VAL A 465 -12.38 -23.76 28.31
N PHE A 466 -13.01 -24.25 27.23
CA PHE A 466 -14.14 -23.58 26.58
C PHE A 466 -15.37 -23.46 27.49
N ASP A 467 -15.73 -24.54 28.19
CA ASP A 467 -16.84 -24.53 29.15
C ASP A 467 -16.54 -23.62 30.35
N GLU A 468 -15.30 -23.64 30.86
CA GLU A 468 -14.85 -22.73 31.91
C GLU A 468 -14.92 -21.26 31.48
N CYS A 469 -14.47 -20.93 30.26
CA CYS A 469 -14.57 -19.57 29.70
C CYS A 469 -16.02 -19.12 29.54
N THR A 470 -16.91 -20.02 29.11
CA THR A 470 -18.34 -19.76 29.00
C THR A 470 -18.93 -19.37 30.35
N GLN A 471 -18.64 -20.14 31.41
CA GLN A 471 -19.10 -19.84 32.76
C GLN A 471 -18.52 -18.52 33.28
N GLN A 472 -17.22 -18.28 33.07
CA GLN A 472 -16.55 -17.05 33.47
C GLN A 472 -17.18 -15.82 32.80
N TYR A 473 -17.47 -15.91 31.50
CA TYR A 473 -18.13 -14.84 30.75
C TYR A 473 -19.49 -14.48 31.37
N TYR A 474 -20.32 -15.47 31.72
CA TYR A 474 -21.60 -15.23 32.38
C TYR A 474 -21.45 -14.56 33.75
N GLN A 475 -20.49 -15.01 34.56
CA GLN A 475 -20.21 -14.40 35.86
C GLN A 475 -19.76 -12.96 35.72
N ASP A 476 -18.88 -12.66 34.76
CA ASP A 476 -18.38 -11.31 34.54
C ASP A 476 -19.48 -10.38 33.99
N ARG A 477 -20.39 -10.89 33.14
CA ARG A 477 -21.59 -10.12 32.73
C ARG A 477 -22.52 -9.81 33.91
N GLN A 478 -22.72 -10.74 34.84
CA GLN A 478 -23.49 -10.48 36.06
C GLN A 478 -22.81 -9.44 36.95
N LYS A 479 -21.48 -9.49 37.10
CA LYS A 479 -20.70 -8.49 37.84
C LYS A 479 -20.80 -7.11 37.17
N GLU A 480 -20.64 -7.03 35.85
CA GLU A 480 -20.79 -5.77 35.09
C GLU A 480 -22.18 -5.15 35.30
N ARG A 481 -23.24 -5.96 35.23
CA ARG A 481 -24.62 -5.51 35.52
C ARG A 481 -24.76 -4.98 36.94
N LYS A 482 -24.18 -5.67 37.93
CA LYS A 482 -24.17 -5.21 39.33
C LYS A 482 -23.44 -3.88 39.50
N VAL A 483 -22.25 -3.73 38.92
CA VAL A 483 -21.48 -2.47 38.98
C VAL A 483 -22.26 -1.32 38.32
N LEU A 484 -22.91 -1.58 37.18
CA LEU A 484 -23.74 -0.58 36.52
C LEU A 484 -24.93 -0.15 37.40
N LYS A 485 -25.58 -1.11 38.05
CA LYS A 485 -26.66 -0.85 39.00
C LYS A 485 -26.18 -0.03 40.19
N ASP A 486 -25.07 -0.42 40.82
CA ASP A 486 -24.47 0.29 41.97
C ASP A 486 -24.09 1.73 41.58
N ARG A 487 -23.57 1.94 40.36
CA ARG A 487 -23.26 3.27 39.81
C ARG A 487 -24.53 4.10 39.62
N ASN A 488 -25.59 3.53 39.07
CA ASN A 488 -26.86 4.23 38.88
C ASN A 488 -27.47 4.62 40.23
N GLU A 489 -27.45 3.72 41.21
CA GLU A 489 -27.90 4.02 42.58
C GLU A 489 -27.07 5.14 43.22
N ALA A 490 -25.76 5.20 42.97
CA ALA A 490 -24.91 6.30 43.43
C ALA A 490 -25.32 7.64 42.80
N TRP A 491 -25.61 7.67 41.50
CA TRP A 491 -26.10 8.87 40.82
C TRP A 491 -27.45 9.34 41.36
N VAL A 492 -28.40 8.42 41.58
CA VAL A 492 -29.70 8.75 42.19
C VAL A 492 -29.52 9.35 43.59
N ARG A 493 -28.57 8.85 44.38
CA ARG A 493 -28.24 9.44 45.69
C ARG A 493 -27.67 10.85 45.57
N VAL A 494 -26.81 11.11 44.58
CA VAL A 494 -26.27 12.45 44.31
C VAL A 494 -27.39 13.42 43.93
N GLU A 495 -28.29 13.00 43.04
CA GLU A 495 -29.45 13.80 42.63
C GLU A 495 -30.36 14.13 43.83
N ALA A 496 -30.65 13.13 44.68
CA ALA A 496 -31.45 13.33 45.89
C ALA A 496 -30.80 14.30 46.90
N LEU A 497 -29.46 14.31 47.00
CA LEU A 497 -28.73 15.27 47.83
C LEU A 497 -28.73 16.68 47.21
N ALA A 498 -28.58 16.79 45.89
CA ALA A 498 -28.65 18.06 45.17
C ALA A 498 -30.03 18.72 45.30
N MET A 499 -31.11 17.94 45.19
CA MET A 499 -32.50 18.41 45.37
C MET A 499 -32.77 19.00 46.77
N ARG A 500 -32.01 18.58 47.78
CA ARG A 500 -32.14 19.06 49.16
C ARG A 500 -31.37 20.37 49.41
N HIS A 501 -30.58 20.84 48.45
CA HIS A 501 -29.78 22.05 48.62
C HIS A 501 -30.64 23.32 48.48
N PRO A 502 -30.52 24.33 49.37
CA PRO A 502 -31.37 25.54 49.34
C PRO A 502 -31.28 26.35 48.04
N GLY A 503 -30.18 26.22 47.30
CA GLY A 503 -29.98 26.86 45.99
C GLY A 503 -30.62 26.13 44.80
N TYR A 504 -31.14 24.91 44.99
CA TYR A 504 -31.70 24.08 43.91
C TYR A 504 -32.96 24.69 43.29
N SER A 505 -33.80 25.34 44.09
CA SER A 505 -35.03 26.00 43.61
C SER A 505 -34.78 27.25 42.76
N SER A 506 -33.57 27.81 42.76
CA SER A 506 -33.24 29.05 42.03
C SER A 506 -32.72 28.79 40.61
N THR A 507 -32.46 27.54 40.24
CA THR A 507 -31.88 27.14 38.94
C THR A 507 -32.79 26.25 38.12
N ASN A 508 -34.11 26.29 38.37
CA ASN A 508 -35.10 25.52 37.60
C ASN A 508 -35.26 26.14 36.19
N ILE A 509 -34.24 25.94 35.35
CA ILE A 509 -34.37 26.03 33.90
C ILE A 509 -34.99 24.70 33.49
N ASP A 510 -36.18 24.77 32.90
CA ASP A 510 -36.99 23.64 32.44
C ASP A 510 -36.17 22.58 31.70
N THR A 511 -35.75 21.52 32.40
CA THR A 511 -35.28 20.28 31.78
C THR A 511 -36.07 19.11 32.34
N ASN A 512 -37.37 19.09 32.03
CA ASN A 512 -38.21 17.93 32.24
C ASN A 512 -37.96 16.91 31.11
N TYR A 513 -36.78 16.30 31.10
CA TYR A 513 -36.53 15.06 30.36
C TYR A 513 -36.60 13.91 31.37
N PRO A 514 -37.69 13.12 31.41
CA PRO A 514 -37.68 11.88 32.16
C PRO A 514 -36.62 10.98 31.56
N TYR A 515 -35.57 10.67 32.32
CA TYR A 515 -34.70 9.54 32.02
C TYR A 515 -35.52 8.25 32.20
N THR A 516 -36.30 7.89 31.18
CA THR A 516 -36.77 6.52 31.02
C THR A 516 -35.55 5.67 30.71
N LEU A 517 -35.19 4.80 31.65
CA LEU A 517 -34.29 3.67 31.41
C LEU A 517 -34.74 3.00 30.11
N PRO A 518 -33.83 2.75 29.14
CA PRO A 518 -34.12 1.84 28.05
C PRO A 518 -34.63 0.52 28.66
N PRO A 519 -35.69 -0.10 28.12
CA PRO A 519 -36.02 -1.46 28.48
C PRO A 519 -34.79 -2.34 28.32
N ASP A 520 -34.54 -3.20 29.29
CA ASP A 520 -33.46 -4.17 29.32
C ASP A 520 -33.78 -5.31 28.33
N ASP A 521 -33.98 -5.00 27.04
CA ASP A 521 -34.37 -5.98 26.00
C ASP A 521 -33.27 -7.03 25.74
N ASP A 522 -32.04 -6.79 26.21
CA ASP A 522 -30.92 -7.74 26.18
C ASP A 522 -30.89 -8.68 27.42
N ALA A 523 -31.81 -8.54 28.38
CA ALA A 523 -31.78 -9.31 29.63
C ALA A 523 -32.06 -10.81 29.44
N ASP A 524 -32.92 -11.17 28.48
CA ASP A 524 -33.35 -12.55 28.24
C ASP A 524 -32.57 -13.26 27.12
N ALA A 525 -32.01 -12.52 26.16
CA ALA A 525 -31.28 -13.14 25.05
C ALA A 525 -29.96 -13.77 25.51
N ASP A 526 -29.25 -13.17 26.47
CA ASP A 526 -27.89 -13.60 26.87
C ASP A 526 -27.89 -14.97 27.58
N GLN A 527 -28.98 -15.35 28.28
CA GLN A 527 -29.02 -16.53 29.18
C GLN A 527 -29.13 -17.89 28.49
N THR A 528 -29.47 -17.96 27.20
CA THR A 528 -29.52 -19.24 26.46
C THR A 528 -28.10 -19.64 26.03
N PRO A 529 -27.56 -20.79 26.46
CA PRO A 529 -26.29 -21.30 25.94
C PRO A 529 -26.35 -21.50 24.43
N LEU A 530 -25.26 -21.23 23.71
CA LEU A 530 -25.17 -21.61 22.29
C LEU A 530 -25.18 -23.14 22.19
N ILE A 531 -26.26 -23.71 21.68
CA ILE A 531 -26.33 -25.14 21.39
C ILE A 531 -25.71 -25.37 20.01
N PHE A 532 -24.49 -25.91 19.97
CA PHE A 532 -23.87 -26.38 18.74
C PHE A 532 -24.51 -27.70 18.28
N GLU A 533 -25.70 -27.65 17.68
CA GLU A 533 -26.21 -28.82 16.96
C GLU A 533 -25.35 -29.08 15.72
N LYS A 534 -24.75 -30.26 15.59
CA LYS A 534 -23.98 -30.71 14.41
C LYS A 534 -24.84 -30.58 13.14
N PRO A 535 -24.63 -29.61 12.24
CA PRO A 535 -25.37 -29.55 10.99
C PRO A 535 -24.49 -30.21 9.92
N LYS A 536 -24.57 -31.54 9.80
CA LYS A 536 -23.87 -32.28 8.74
C LYS A 536 -24.38 -31.98 7.32
N ALA A 537 -25.47 -31.22 7.16
CA ALA A 537 -26.19 -31.13 5.89
C ALA A 537 -26.17 -29.75 5.19
N LYS A 538 -25.68 -28.67 5.81
CA LYS A 538 -25.65 -27.32 5.19
C LYS A 538 -24.27 -26.83 4.74
N PHE A 539 -23.21 -27.59 5.05
CA PHE A 539 -21.82 -27.19 4.77
C PHE A 539 -21.40 -27.45 3.32
N THR A 540 -22.10 -28.33 2.61
CA THR A 540 -21.72 -28.77 1.25
C THR A 540 -22.07 -27.77 0.14
N GLU A 541 -23.01 -26.84 0.38
CA GLU A 541 -23.40 -25.82 -0.62
C GLU A 541 -22.51 -24.58 -0.60
N ALA A 542 -21.91 -24.23 0.55
CA ALA A 542 -21.02 -23.07 0.67
C ALA A 542 -19.60 -23.33 0.16
N LEU A 543 -19.14 -24.59 0.21
CA LEU A 543 -17.81 -24.97 -0.29
C LEU A 543 -17.78 -25.15 -1.83
N THR A 544 -18.91 -25.46 -2.46
CA THR A 544 -18.98 -25.65 -3.92
C THR A 544 -19.05 -24.35 -4.71
N THR A 545 -19.26 -23.20 -4.05
CA THR A 545 -19.26 -21.87 -4.68
C THR A 545 -17.94 -21.09 -4.50
N ALA A 546 -16.99 -21.60 -3.72
CA ALA A 546 -15.71 -20.94 -3.43
C ALA A 546 -14.57 -21.27 -4.42
N ASP A 547 -14.77 -22.22 -5.33
CA ASP A 547 -13.71 -22.79 -6.19
C ASP A 547 -13.61 -22.16 -7.59
N GLN A 548 -14.02 -20.89 -7.75
CA GLN A 548 -13.78 -20.13 -8.98
C GLN A 548 -12.76 -19.00 -8.76
N PRO A 549 -11.77 -18.84 -9.66
CA PRO A 549 -10.81 -17.75 -9.56
C PRO A 549 -11.50 -16.43 -9.89
N VAL A 550 -11.86 -15.67 -8.86
CA VAL A 550 -12.42 -14.32 -9.02
C VAL A 550 -11.29 -13.38 -9.47
N LYS A 551 -11.26 -13.07 -10.76
CA LYS A 551 -10.50 -11.94 -11.30
C LYS A 551 -10.89 -10.67 -10.53
N MET A 552 -9.91 -10.02 -9.89
CA MET A 552 -10.03 -8.68 -9.32
C MET A 552 -10.67 -7.74 -10.34
N LYS A 553 -11.94 -7.40 -10.12
CA LYS A 553 -12.63 -6.31 -10.82
C LYS A 553 -12.54 -5.08 -9.93
N GLY A 554 -12.16 -3.96 -10.55
CA GLY A 554 -11.90 -2.69 -9.90
C GLY A 554 -13.01 -2.22 -8.96
N LEU A 555 -12.57 -1.53 -7.91
CA LEU A 555 -13.34 -0.87 -6.87
C LEU A 555 -14.47 -0.03 -7.47
N LEU A 556 -15.70 -0.56 -7.48
CA LEU A 556 -16.89 0.22 -7.75
C LEU A 556 -17.65 0.36 -6.44
N ARG A 557 -17.54 1.57 -5.87
CA ARG A 557 -18.24 2.07 -4.68
C ARG A 557 -19.74 1.89 -4.85
N ARG A 558 -20.29 0.78 -4.34
CA ARG A 558 -21.74 0.67 -4.09
C ARG A 558 -22.03 1.36 -2.76
N LYS A 559 -22.84 2.42 -2.80
CA LYS A 559 -23.42 3.02 -1.59
C LYS A 559 -24.27 1.94 -0.90
N SER A 560 -23.86 1.54 0.28
CA SER A 560 -24.65 0.68 1.17
C SER A 560 -25.78 1.50 1.76
N GLU A 561 -27.01 1.02 1.58
CA GLU A 561 -28.15 1.49 2.37
C GLU A 561 -28.03 0.87 3.76
N LEU A 562 -27.73 1.71 4.75
CA LEU A 562 -27.73 1.33 6.15
C LEU A 562 -29.15 0.91 6.56
N PRO A 563 -29.34 -0.19 7.33
CA PRO A 563 -30.60 -0.43 8.01
C PRO A 563 -30.90 0.78 8.89
N GLN A 564 -32.08 1.38 8.70
CA GLN A 564 -32.52 2.50 9.52
C GLN A 564 -32.76 1.97 10.94
N ASP A 565 -31.83 2.28 11.84
CA ASP A 565 -31.99 2.03 13.26
C ASP A 565 -33.18 2.86 13.76
N SER A 566 -34.23 2.17 14.18
CA SER A 566 -35.47 2.76 14.69
C SER A 566 -35.22 3.62 15.93
N TYR A 567 -34.15 3.33 16.69
CA TYR A 567 -33.72 4.17 17.81
C TYR A 567 -33.13 5.50 17.33
N THR A 568 -32.26 5.46 16.32
CA THR A 568 -31.69 6.67 15.69
C THR A 568 -32.77 7.55 15.05
N MET A 569 -33.76 6.96 14.37
CA MET A 569 -34.90 7.71 13.81
C MET A 569 -35.75 8.39 14.90
N ARG A 570 -35.94 7.72 16.04
CA ARG A 570 -36.69 8.27 17.19
C ARG A 570 -35.92 9.38 17.91
N ALA A 571 -34.61 9.21 18.07
CA ALA A 571 -33.75 10.25 18.63
C ALA A 571 -33.70 11.51 17.74
N LEU A 572 -33.71 11.33 16.41
CA LEU A 572 -33.80 12.43 15.45
C LEU A 572 -35.18 13.10 15.41
N SER A 573 -36.27 12.34 15.62
CA SER A 573 -37.63 12.90 15.70
C SER A 573 -37.88 13.67 16.99
N ASP A 574 -37.28 13.24 18.09
CA ASP A 574 -37.49 13.82 19.42
C ASP A 574 -36.54 15.00 19.71
N HIS A 575 -35.52 15.21 18.86
CA HIS A 575 -34.58 16.32 18.99
C HIS A 575 -35.19 17.65 18.52
N LYS A 576 -35.60 18.50 19.47
CA LYS A 576 -35.89 19.92 19.22
C LYS A 576 -34.66 20.77 19.53
N ARG A 577 -34.23 21.61 18.58
CA ARG A 577 -33.14 22.58 18.79
C ARG A 577 -33.60 23.67 19.77
N ALA A 578 -32.70 24.10 20.65
CA ALA A 578 -33.00 25.04 21.73
C ALA A 578 -33.01 26.52 21.32
N ASP A 579 -32.63 26.86 20.08
CA ASP A 579 -32.52 28.26 19.64
C ASP A 579 -33.80 28.78 18.99
N GLU A 580 -34.27 29.94 19.48
CA GLU A 580 -35.53 30.60 19.10
C GLU A 580 -35.58 31.12 17.64
N TYR A 581 -34.45 31.07 16.91
CA TYR A 581 -34.30 31.70 15.59
C TYR A 581 -34.01 30.72 14.43
N LEU A 582 -34.07 29.41 14.65
CA LEU A 582 -33.91 28.42 13.56
C LEU A 582 -35.10 27.46 13.53
N VAL A 583 -35.87 27.52 12.44
CA VAL A 583 -37.06 26.69 12.23
C VAL A 583 -36.68 25.23 12.01
N THR A 584 -37.28 24.33 12.81
CA THR A 584 -37.16 22.87 12.64
C THR A 584 -37.73 22.44 11.28
N PRO A 585 -37.05 21.61 10.48
CA PRO A 585 -37.60 21.14 9.20
C PRO A 585 -38.88 20.31 9.42
N PRO A 586 -39.85 20.31 8.47
CA PRO A 586 -41.05 19.52 8.62
C PRO A 586 -40.78 18.01 8.56
N ASP A 587 -41.67 17.26 9.20
CA ASP A 587 -41.66 15.81 9.30
C ASP A 587 -41.62 15.16 7.90
N PRO A 588 -40.62 14.32 7.58
CA PRO A 588 -40.48 13.69 6.27
C PRO A 588 -41.61 12.73 5.90
N ASN A 589 -42.49 12.35 6.84
CA ASN A 589 -43.67 11.53 6.57
C ASN A 589 -44.93 12.35 6.19
N LYS A 590 -44.82 13.68 6.05
CA LYS A 590 -45.91 14.56 5.64
C LYS A 590 -45.62 15.37 4.36
N CYS A 591 -44.70 14.91 3.52
CA CYS A 591 -44.53 15.42 2.16
C CYS A 591 -45.00 14.41 1.10
#